data_AF-A0A914G3H0-F1
#
_entry.id   AF-A0A914G3H0-F1
#
_cell.length_a   1.000
_cell.length_b   1.000
_cell.length_c   1.000
_cell.angle_alpha   90.00
_cell.angle_beta   90.00
_cell.angle_gamma   90.00
#
_symmetry.space_group_name_H-M   'P 1'
#
loop_
_entity.id
_entity.type
_entity.pdbx_description
1 polymer ?
#
loop_
_entity_poly.entity_id
_entity_poly.type
_entity_poly.pdbx_seq_one_letter_code
_entity_poly.pdbx_strand_id
1 'polypeptide(L)'
;MGQCFGTNCAKLDKDDRVDGIGKANQLPGVTGCVGWKEGCTFYRFFATPINNNIVKIQHCNNWKTTVRLNVTLIGQKKLKENHLILLEEGETVNTNQISYSLLNVNQNSIMADVVLIDNGKTAAVVDQFGIAASQILKCPTAEDAIAFSNSSCSLKFESCRCRPADGIVHCDCRDNTVLQQYFSEMMLPRKLGNNFLQRDGDKFIVTSNSRLQLKVGLQRLKLSTVVDRNKCKATVQSLNGCINCMAGAMLNISCLTDFGTAEGHVSCPSASFSIKCTTTSYQQTINLQFADVVVKETCELQCPGERSKFELAATLWRARDTSNDWKMADDHVTATPSFIA
;
A
#
# COMPACT_ATOMS: atom_id res chain seq x y z
N MET A 1 25.05 44.75 16.12
CA MET A 1 25.12 43.88 17.32
C MET A 1 24.92 42.44 16.86
N GLY A 2 25.76 41.51 17.33
CA GLY A 2 25.67 40.08 16.97
C GLY A 2 25.88 39.77 15.47
N GLN A 3 25.34 38.63 15.01
CA GLN A 3 25.52 38.08 13.66
C GLN A 3 24.91 38.92 12.51
N CYS A 4 24.15 39.98 12.80
CA CYS A 4 23.55 40.88 11.80
C CYS A 4 24.58 41.93 11.32
N PHE A 5 25.52 41.51 10.47
CA PHE A 5 26.45 42.41 9.78
C PHE A 5 26.62 41.97 8.32
N GLY A 6 26.75 42.96 7.41
CA GLY A 6 26.98 42.72 5.99
C GLY A 6 25.92 41.83 5.35
N THR A 7 26.37 40.78 4.63
CA THR A 7 25.49 39.85 3.91
C THR A 7 25.13 38.59 4.71
N ASN A 8 25.40 38.53 6.02
CA ASN A 8 25.24 37.29 6.80
C ASN A 8 23.83 36.73 6.74
N CYS A 9 22.80 37.59 6.82
CA CYS A 9 21.40 37.18 6.68
C CYS A 9 21.10 36.56 5.30
N ALA A 10 21.72 37.06 4.24
CA ALA A 10 21.52 36.59 2.87
C ALA A 10 22.35 35.32 2.53
N LYS A 11 23.38 35.03 3.32
CA LYS A 11 24.26 33.86 3.15
C LYS A 11 23.94 32.72 4.11
N LEU A 12 22.94 32.89 4.97
CA LEU A 12 22.54 31.92 5.97
C LEU A 12 21.99 30.67 5.27
N ASP A 13 22.57 29.52 5.55
CA ASP A 13 22.05 28.23 5.13
C ASP A 13 20.92 27.78 6.08
N LYS A 14 20.03 26.95 5.56
CA LYS A 14 18.91 26.36 6.31
C LYS A 14 19.38 25.55 7.52
N ASP A 15 20.57 24.96 7.45
CA ASP A 15 21.12 24.10 8.50
C ASP A 15 22.05 24.88 9.47
N ASP A 16 22.27 26.18 9.22
CA ASP A 16 23.12 27.02 10.03
C ASP A 16 22.57 27.21 11.45
N ARG A 17 23.50 27.32 12.41
CA ARG A 17 23.16 27.60 13.81
C ARG A 17 23.25 29.09 14.06
N VAL A 18 22.22 29.63 14.69
CA VAL A 18 22.17 31.04 15.10
C VAL A 18 22.41 31.14 16.60
N ASP A 19 23.31 32.05 16.97
CA ASP A 19 23.60 32.34 18.37
C ASP A 19 22.37 32.92 19.08
N GLY A 20 22.08 32.44 20.28
CA GLY A 20 20.91 32.86 21.07
C GLY A 20 19.64 32.01 20.88
N ILE A 21 19.62 31.07 19.92
CA ILE A 21 18.46 30.18 19.66
C ILE A 21 18.53 28.84 20.44
N GLY A 22 19.58 28.63 21.24
CA GLY A 22 19.64 27.63 22.32
C GLY A 22 19.30 26.19 21.88
N LYS A 23 18.33 25.57 22.58
CA LYS A 23 17.91 24.16 22.37
C LYS A 23 17.39 23.88 20.96
N ALA A 24 16.82 24.86 20.27
CA ALA A 24 16.28 24.68 18.93
C ALA A 24 17.38 24.38 17.89
N ASN A 25 18.64 24.78 18.13
CA ASN A 25 19.79 24.41 17.28
C ASN A 25 20.15 22.92 17.34
N GLN A 26 19.64 22.20 18.35
CA GLN A 26 19.88 20.77 18.52
C GLN A 26 18.79 19.92 17.86
N LEU A 27 17.63 20.50 17.56
CA LEU A 27 16.47 19.81 17.00
C LEU A 27 16.41 19.94 15.46
N PRO A 28 15.87 18.93 14.76
CA PRO A 28 15.68 18.96 13.31
C PRO A 28 14.83 20.16 12.92
N GLY A 29 15.39 21.04 12.11
CA GLY A 29 14.75 22.32 11.84
C GLY A 29 15.48 23.13 10.80
N VAL A 30 14.83 24.20 10.38
CA VAL A 30 15.38 25.12 9.39
C VAL A 30 15.51 26.51 9.98
N THR A 31 16.70 27.06 9.78
CA THR A 31 17.04 28.43 10.12
C THR A 31 16.68 29.35 8.95
N GLY A 32 16.17 30.53 9.27
CA GLY A 32 15.92 31.59 8.31
C GLY A 32 16.27 32.96 8.88
N CYS A 33 16.30 33.96 8.00
CA CYS A 33 16.54 35.33 8.40
C CYS A 33 15.69 36.30 7.57
N VAL A 34 15.13 37.29 8.24
CA VAL A 34 14.46 38.43 7.60
C VAL A 34 15.28 39.68 7.87
N GLY A 35 15.85 40.26 6.81
CA GLY A 35 16.60 41.52 6.88
C GLY A 35 15.72 42.73 6.61
N TRP A 36 15.88 43.77 7.42
CA TRP A 36 15.26 45.10 7.28
C TRP A 36 16.37 46.16 7.18
N LYS A 37 16.02 47.40 6.80
CA LYS A 37 17.00 48.48 6.63
C LYS A 37 17.83 48.80 7.89
N GLU A 38 17.33 48.46 9.08
CA GLU A 38 17.96 48.80 10.37
C GLU A 38 18.27 47.58 11.27
N GLY A 39 18.02 46.35 10.80
CA GLY A 39 18.26 45.14 11.61
C GLY A 39 17.92 43.83 10.91
N CYS A 40 18.27 42.71 11.54
CA CYS A 40 17.97 41.35 11.05
C CYS A 40 17.26 40.57 12.15
N THR A 41 16.20 39.85 11.77
CA THR A 41 15.53 38.89 12.64
C THR A 41 15.88 37.49 12.17
N PHE A 42 16.74 36.82 12.93
CA PHE A 42 17.03 35.40 12.75
C PHE A 42 15.96 34.57 13.45
N TYR A 43 15.53 33.49 12.81
CA TYR A 43 14.54 32.59 13.37
C TYR A 43 14.87 31.16 12.98
N ARG A 44 14.33 30.20 13.74
CA ARG A 44 14.45 28.78 13.43
C ARG A 44 13.15 28.09 13.81
N PHE A 45 12.53 27.42 12.85
CA PHE A 45 11.45 26.49 13.15
C PHE A 45 12.00 25.07 13.18
N PHE A 46 11.48 24.25 14.08
CA PHE A 46 12.00 22.92 14.34
C PHE A 46 10.87 21.97 14.67
N ALA A 47 11.07 20.70 14.36
CA ALA A 47 10.14 19.65 14.72
C ALA A 47 10.35 19.23 16.19
N THR A 48 9.27 18.78 16.83
CA THR A 48 9.32 18.09 18.11
C THR A 48 8.56 16.76 18.00
N PRO A 49 9.05 15.69 18.62
CA PRO A 49 8.36 14.41 18.56
C PRO A 49 7.09 14.48 19.42
N ILE A 50 5.94 14.14 18.83
CA ILE A 50 4.65 14.05 19.55
C ILE A 50 4.63 12.81 20.46
N ASN A 51 5.31 11.74 20.02
CA ASN A 51 5.46 10.48 20.75
C ASN A 51 6.76 9.78 20.31
N ASN A 52 7.07 8.65 20.96
CA ASN A 52 8.26 7.85 20.68
C ASN A 52 8.02 6.78 19.59
N ASN A 53 6.98 6.93 18.75
CA ASN A 53 6.69 5.94 17.71
C ASN A 53 7.47 6.27 16.45
N ILE A 54 8.30 5.33 16.03
CA ILE A 54 9.08 5.45 14.80
C ILE A 54 8.30 4.79 13.67
N VAL A 55 8.19 5.51 12.57
CA VAL A 55 7.59 5.04 11.32
C VAL A 55 8.72 4.68 10.37
N LYS A 56 8.77 3.42 9.93
CA LYS A 56 9.80 2.92 9.02
C LYS A 56 9.19 2.52 7.69
N ILE A 57 9.62 3.14 6.61
CA ILE A 57 9.22 2.74 5.25
C ILE A 57 10.11 1.59 4.80
N GLN A 58 9.48 0.52 4.31
CA GLN A 58 10.13 -0.67 3.79
C GLN A 58 9.70 -0.87 2.34
N HIS A 59 10.69 -0.77 1.45
CA HIS A 59 10.49 -1.01 0.03
C HIS A 59 10.53 -2.51 -0.28
N CYS A 60 9.48 -3.01 -0.92
CA CYS A 60 9.35 -4.42 -1.31
C CYS A 60 9.63 -4.58 -2.80
N ASN A 61 10.91 -4.44 -3.19
CA ASN A 61 11.33 -4.42 -4.59
C ASN A 61 11.16 -5.77 -5.30
N ASN A 62 11.24 -6.88 -4.57
CA ASN A 62 11.16 -8.23 -5.11
C ASN A 62 10.20 -9.08 -4.30
N TRP A 63 9.32 -9.80 -5.01
CA TRP A 63 8.41 -10.77 -4.42
C TRP A 63 8.81 -12.17 -4.87
N LYS A 64 8.86 -13.10 -3.92
CA LYS A 64 9.09 -14.52 -4.21
C LYS A 64 7.75 -15.23 -4.32
N THR A 65 7.48 -15.82 -5.48
CA THR A 65 6.22 -16.52 -5.75
C THR A 65 6.36 -17.99 -5.41
N THR A 66 5.46 -18.49 -4.57
CA THR A 66 5.38 -19.91 -4.21
C THR A 66 3.95 -20.41 -4.38
N VAL A 67 3.77 -21.47 -5.16
CA VAL A 67 2.48 -22.14 -5.36
C VAL A 67 2.37 -23.28 -4.37
N ARG A 68 1.28 -23.28 -3.59
CA ARG A 68 0.93 -24.36 -2.67
C ARG A 68 -0.07 -25.30 -3.32
N LEU A 69 0.38 -26.49 -3.70
CA LEU A 69 -0.46 -27.54 -4.28
C LEU A 69 -0.86 -28.54 -3.19
N ASN A 70 -2.17 -28.72 -3.04
CA ASN A 70 -2.75 -29.80 -2.25
C ASN A 70 -3.13 -30.93 -3.21
N VAL A 71 -2.35 -32.01 -3.24
CA VAL A 71 -2.58 -33.15 -4.12
C VAL A 71 -3.15 -34.31 -3.33
N THR A 72 -4.28 -34.86 -3.79
CA THR A 72 -4.86 -36.08 -3.23
C THR A 72 -4.76 -37.21 -4.24
N LEU A 73 -4.02 -38.26 -3.90
CA LEU A 73 -3.92 -39.49 -4.67
C LEU A 73 -4.96 -40.50 -4.17
N ILE A 74 -5.78 -41.02 -5.08
CA ILE A 74 -6.79 -42.03 -4.77
C ILE A 74 -6.41 -43.32 -5.50
N GLY A 75 -5.87 -44.29 -4.75
CA GLY A 75 -5.50 -45.60 -5.29
C GLY A 75 -6.71 -46.51 -5.54
N GLN A 76 -6.46 -47.67 -6.16
CA GLN A 76 -7.51 -48.66 -6.50
C GLN A 76 -8.32 -49.16 -5.30
N LYS A 77 -7.75 -49.15 -4.08
CA LYS A 77 -8.44 -49.52 -2.83
C LYS A 77 -9.11 -48.33 -2.11
N LYS A 78 -9.32 -47.19 -2.78
CA LYS A 78 -9.77 -45.91 -2.19
C LYS A 78 -8.88 -45.37 -1.06
N LEU A 79 -7.64 -45.87 -0.94
CA LEU A 79 -6.64 -45.26 -0.07
C LEU A 79 -6.35 -43.85 -0.59
N LYS A 80 -6.54 -42.86 0.29
CA LYS A 80 -6.30 -41.45 0.01
C LYS A 80 -4.98 -41.04 0.63
N GLU A 81 -4.04 -40.60 -0.19
CA GLU A 81 -2.79 -39.97 0.27
C GLU A 81 -2.84 -38.49 -0.09
N ASN A 82 -2.59 -37.63 0.90
CA ASN A 82 -2.56 -36.18 0.72
C ASN A 82 -1.10 -35.71 0.75
N HIS A 83 -0.68 -35.03 -0.31
CA HIS A 83 0.63 -34.42 -0.40
C HIS A 83 0.49 -32.90 -0.48
N LEU A 84 1.26 -32.21 0.36
CA LEU A 84 1.48 -30.78 0.25
C LEU A 84 2.77 -30.55 -0.55
N ILE A 85 2.66 -29.90 -1.69
CA ILE A 85 3.81 -29.58 -2.54
C ILE A 85 3.92 -28.06 -2.65
N LEU A 86 5.12 -27.54 -2.40
CA LEU A 86 5.46 -26.14 -2.63
C LEU A 86 6.32 -26.10 -3.89
N LEU A 87 5.95 -25.25 -4.85
CA LEU A 87 6.68 -25.07 -6.10
C LEU A 87 6.94 -23.59 -6.36
N GLU A 88 8.15 -23.31 -6.81
CA GLU A 88 8.54 -22.02 -7.39
C GLU A 88 8.56 -22.11 -8.92
N GLU A 89 8.50 -20.98 -9.60
CA GLU A 89 8.49 -20.96 -11.07
C GLU A 89 9.76 -21.60 -11.63
N GLY A 90 9.61 -22.57 -12.54
CA GLY A 90 10.69 -23.38 -13.09
C GLY A 90 11.05 -24.62 -12.26
N GLU A 91 10.55 -24.77 -11.03
CA GLU A 91 10.86 -25.94 -10.21
C GLU A 91 10.08 -27.19 -10.65
N THR A 92 10.69 -28.35 -10.39
CA THR A 92 10.06 -29.66 -10.53
C THR A 92 10.25 -30.48 -9.27
N VAL A 93 9.15 -30.91 -8.65
CA VAL A 93 9.15 -31.82 -7.51
C VAL A 93 8.65 -33.19 -7.96
N ASN A 94 9.39 -34.23 -7.61
CA ASN A 94 9.01 -35.61 -7.87
C ASN A 94 8.45 -36.25 -6.61
N THR A 95 7.29 -36.89 -6.71
CA THR A 95 6.66 -37.63 -5.62
C THR A 95 6.24 -39.00 -6.16
N ASN A 96 6.95 -40.05 -5.73
CA ASN A 96 6.75 -41.42 -6.22
C ASN A 96 6.82 -41.51 -7.75
N GLN A 97 5.69 -41.83 -8.39
CA GLN A 97 5.54 -42.02 -9.84
C GLN A 97 5.03 -40.76 -10.56
N ILE A 98 4.93 -39.63 -9.86
CA ILE A 98 4.36 -38.39 -10.38
C ILE A 98 5.36 -37.25 -10.23
N SER A 99 5.60 -36.50 -11.30
CA SER A 99 6.40 -35.28 -11.29
C SER A 99 5.52 -34.06 -11.47
N TYR A 100 5.70 -33.02 -10.66
CA TYR A 100 4.98 -31.76 -10.74
C TYR A 100 5.97 -30.66 -11.09
N SER A 101 5.81 -30.05 -12.27
CA SER A 101 6.66 -28.96 -12.74
C SER A 101 5.83 -27.69 -12.91
N LEU A 102 6.20 -26.61 -12.23
CA LEU A 102 5.57 -25.32 -12.40
C LEU A 102 6.26 -24.56 -13.54
N LEU A 103 5.61 -24.47 -14.70
CA LEU A 103 6.23 -23.89 -15.90
C LEU A 103 6.15 -22.37 -15.91
N ASN A 104 5.00 -21.82 -15.52
CA ASN A 104 4.78 -20.38 -15.49
C ASN A 104 3.71 -19.99 -14.47
N VAL A 105 3.88 -18.83 -13.86
CA VAL A 105 2.83 -18.16 -13.08
C VAL A 105 2.61 -16.77 -13.66
N ASN A 106 1.44 -16.54 -14.28
CA ASN A 106 1.05 -15.22 -14.73
C ASN A 106 0.43 -14.46 -13.55
N GLN A 107 1.29 -13.72 -12.85
CA GLN A 107 0.91 -12.85 -11.74
C GLN A 107 0.97 -11.38 -12.15
N ASN A 108 -0.03 -10.60 -11.73
CA ASN A 108 0.05 -9.15 -11.80
C ASN A 108 1.11 -8.69 -10.78
N SER A 109 2.13 -7.97 -11.25
CA SER A 109 3.16 -7.42 -10.38
C SER A 109 2.53 -6.51 -9.31
N ILE A 110 2.82 -6.80 -8.04
CA ILE A 110 2.45 -5.89 -6.94
C ILE A 110 3.70 -5.10 -6.60
N MET A 111 3.67 -3.82 -6.95
CA MET A 111 4.60 -2.85 -6.40
C MET A 111 3.86 -2.13 -5.27
N ALA A 112 3.95 -2.69 -4.07
CA ALA A 112 3.41 -2.08 -2.87
C ALA A 112 4.53 -1.92 -1.86
N ASP A 113 4.80 -0.68 -1.48
CA ASP A 113 5.64 -0.39 -0.34
C ASP A 113 4.82 -0.52 0.94
N VAL A 114 5.49 -0.90 2.02
CA VAL A 114 4.84 -1.06 3.32
C VAL A 114 5.52 -0.14 4.32
N VAL A 115 4.71 0.49 5.15
CA VAL A 115 5.18 1.25 6.29
C VAL A 115 4.97 0.43 7.57
N LEU A 116 6.01 0.34 8.39
CA LEU A 116 5.99 -0.23 9.73
C LEU A 116 5.71 0.88 10.74
N ILE A 117 4.69 0.69 11.57
CA ILE A 117 4.16 1.68 12.52
C ILE A 117 4.21 1.09 13.93
N ASP A 118 4.24 1.97 14.94
CA ASP A 118 4.34 1.62 16.37
C ASP A 118 5.55 0.69 16.60
N ASN A 119 6.73 1.18 16.20
CA ASN A 119 8.00 0.47 16.32
C ASN A 119 7.98 -0.93 15.68
N GLY A 120 7.22 -1.06 14.58
CA GLY A 120 7.12 -2.28 13.80
C GLY A 120 6.14 -3.31 14.34
N LYS A 121 5.21 -2.95 15.24
CA LYS A 121 4.10 -3.83 15.64
C LYS A 121 3.00 -3.90 14.58
N THR A 122 2.73 -2.79 13.90
CA THR A 122 1.69 -2.70 12.88
C THR A 122 2.29 -2.32 11.54
N ALA A 123 1.54 -2.54 10.47
CA ALA A 123 1.99 -2.28 9.12
C ALA A 123 0.84 -1.75 8.27
N ALA A 124 1.12 -0.82 7.36
CA ALA A 124 0.16 -0.26 6.43
C ALA A 124 0.75 -0.17 5.01
N VAL A 125 -0.10 -0.21 4.00
CA VAL A 125 0.34 -0.04 2.61
C VAL A 125 0.56 1.44 2.33
N VAL A 126 1.64 1.77 1.64
CA VAL A 126 1.97 3.15 1.29
C VAL A 126 2.11 3.31 -0.22
N ASP A 127 1.48 4.35 -0.76
CA ASP A 127 1.60 4.75 -2.16
C ASP A 127 2.60 5.91 -2.30
N GLN A 128 2.71 6.47 -3.50
CA GLN A 128 3.60 7.61 -3.75
C GLN A 128 3.26 8.84 -2.90
N PHE A 129 1.98 9.05 -2.60
CA PHE A 129 1.54 10.17 -1.75
C PHE A 129 2.03 9.98 -0.32
N GLY A 130 1.78 8.81 0.28
CA GLY A 130 2.24 8.51 1.63
C GLY A 130 3.76 8.55 1.76
N ILE A 131 4.48 8.09 0.73
CA ILE A 131 5.94 8.23 0.65
C ILE A 131 6.33 9.70 0.61
N ALA A 132 5.76 10.52 -0.28
CA ALA A 132 6.08 11.94 -0.39
C ALA A 132 5.79 12.71 0.92
N ALA A 133 4.64 12.44 1.54
CA ALA A 133 4.22 13.03 2.81
C ALA A 133 5.17 12.64 3.95
N SER A 134 5.69 11.41 3.95
CA SER A 134 6.71 10.98 4.93
C SER A 134 8.06 11.68 4.78
N GLN A 135 8.36 12.27 3.61
CA GLN A 135 9.63 12.96 3.38
C GLN A 135 9.71 14.36 4.02
N ILE A 136 8.63 14.82 4.67
CA ILE A 136 8.63 16.11 5.39
C ILE A 136 9.72 16.10 6.46
N LEU A 137 9.83 15.01 7.23
CA LEU A 137 10.85 14.80 8.24
C LEU A 137 11.46 13.41 8.05
N LYS A 138 12.75 13.35 7.72
CA LYS A 138 13.44 12.09 7.44
C LYS A 138 14.66 11.92 8.34
N CYS A 139 14.76 10.76 8.96
CA CYS A 139 15.95 10.27 9.64
C CYS A 139 16.51 9.05 8.86
N PRO A 140 17.84 8.92 8.69
CA PRO A 140 18.45 7.80 7.97
C PRO A 140 18.24 6.45 8.65
N THR A 141 18.33 6.41 9.98
CA THR A 141 18.27 5.19 10.78
C THR A 141 17.24 5.29 11.91
N ALA A 142 16.92 4.16 12.54
CA ALA A 142 16.04 4.15 13.71
C ALA A 142 16.72 4.82 14.91
N GLU A 143 18.02 4.63 15.07
CA GLU A 143 18.85 5.26 16.09
C GLU A 143 18.86 6.78 15.94
N ASP A 144 18.96 7.29 14.70
CA ASP A 144 18.85 8.71 14.41
C ASP A 144 17.47 9.28 14.75
N ALA A 145 16.40 8.51 14.48
CA ALA A 145 15.04 8.90 14.84
C ALA A 145 14.83 8.95 16.36
N ILE A 146 15.47 8.07 17.12
CA ILE A 146 15.47 8.09 18.60
C ILE A 146 16.25 9.28 19.14
N ALA A 147 17.46 9.52 18.60
CA ALA A 147 18.30 10.64 19.00
C ALA A 147 17.68 11.99 18.63
N PHE A 148 16.89 12.03 17.55
CA PHE A 148 16.09 13.16 17.09
C PHE A 148 16.89 14.48 17.08
N SER A 149 18.05 14.45 16.43
CA SER A 149 18.99 15.57 16.39
C SER A 149 19.02 16.27 15.03
N ASN A 150 19.36 17.56 15.01
CA ASN A 150 19.50 18.34 13.77
C ASN A 150 20.58 17.80 12.82
N SER A 151 21.61 17.15 13.34
CA SER A 151 22.68 16.55 12.52
C SER A 151 22.27 15.23 11.89
N SER A 152 21.26 14.56 12.46
CA SER A 152 20.83 13.22 12.04
C SER A 152 19.56 13.25 11.19
N CYS A 153 18.59 14.10 11.54
CA CYS A 153 17.31 14.16 10.85
C CYS A 153 17.15 15.47 10.10
N SER A 154 16.53 15.38 8.92
CA SER A 154 16.31 16.52 8.02
C SER A 154 14.83 16.87 7.93
N LEU A 155 14.51 18.15 8.14
CA LEU A 155 13.17 18.72 7.96
C LEU A 155 13.12 19.51 6.66
N LYS A 156 12.13 19.26 5.80
CA LYS A 156 11.96 20.01 4.55
C LYS A 156 11.36 21.38 4.80
N PHE A 157 12.08 22.43 4.40
CA PHE A 157 11.69 23.84 4.55
C PHE A 157 10.33 24.19 3.94
N GLU A 158 10.00 23.62 2.78
CA GLU A 158 8.75 23.88 2.05
C GLU A 158 7.48 23.48 2.83
N SER A 159 7.65 22.73 3.92
CA SER A 159 6.56 22.30 4.80
C SER A 159 6.05 23.41 5.72
N CYS A 160 6.77 24.55 5.79
CA CYS A 160 6.44 25.68 6.64
C CYS A 160 6.45 27.01 5.87
N ARG A 161 5.52 27.90 6.20
CA ARG A 161 5.45 29.27 5.66
C ARG A 161 5.67 30.27 6.79
N CYS A 162 6.78 30.98 6.75
CA CYS A 162 7.11 31.98 7.76
C CYS A 162 6.87 33.40 7.22
N ARG A 163 6.20 34.22 8.03
CA ARG A 163 5.93 35.64 7.75
C ARG A 163 6.49 36.50 8.88
N PRO A 164 7.29 37.52 8.57
CA PRO A 164 7.71 38.50 9.58
C PRO A 164 6.52 39.38 9.99
N ALA A 165 6.38 39.63 11.29
CA ALA A 165 5.40 40.54 11.88
C ALA A 165 6.01 41.22 13.12
N ASP A 166 6.30 42.53 13.01
CA ASP A 166 6.68 43.42 14.13
C ASP A 166 7.62 42.81 15.19
N GLY A 167 8.80 42.33 14.76
CA GLY A 167 9.82 41.77 15.65
C GLY A 167 9.62 40.30 16.02
N ILE A 168 8.54 39.67 15.56
CA ILE A 168 8.25 38.25 15.70
C ILE A 168 8.16 37.62 14.29
N VAL A 169 8.54 36.35 14.17
CA VAL A 169 8.33 35.58 12.93
C VAL A 169 7.25 34.56 13.19
N HIS A 170 6.16 34.64 12.43
CA HIS A 170 5.06 33.69 12.52
C HIS A 170 5.26 32.61 11.45
N CYS A 171 5.49 31.38 11.87
CA CYS A 171 5.67 30.23 11.00
C CYS A 171 4.47 29.30 11.10
N ASP A 172 3.94 28.96 9.94
CA ASP A 172 2.79 28.07 9.81
C ASP A 172 3.22 26.79 9.11
N CYS A 173 3.25 25.70 9.88
CA CYS A 173 3.84 24.43 9.49
C CYS A 173 2.75 23.36 9.37
N ARG A 174 2.85 22.54 8.32
CA ARG A 174 1.99 21.36 8.21
C ARG A 174 2.40 20.34 9.27
N ASP A 175 1.43 19.89 10.06
CA ASP A 175 1.61 18.77 10.97
C ASP A 175 1.56 17.42 10.23
N ASN A 176 1.73 16.33 10.97
CA ASN A 176 1.68 14.97 10.43
C ASN A 176 0.33 14.28 10.66
N THR A 177 -0.73 15.00 11.05
CA THR A 177 -2.02 14.39 11.43
C THR A 177 -2.67 13.65 10.26
N VAL A 178 -2.64 14.23 9.06
CA VAL A 178 -3.17 13.60 7.84
C VAL A 178 -2.38 12.35 7.47
N LEU A 179 -1.06 12.33 7.71
CA LEU A 179 -0.24 11.16 7.46
C LEU A 179 -0.59 10.03 8.45
N GLN A 180 -0.84 10.37 9.72
CA GLN A 180 -1.33 9.41 10.71
C GLN A 180 -2.70 8.85 10.33
N GLN A 181 -3.62 9.69 9.87
CA GLN A 181 -4.92 9.26 9.38
C GLN A 181 -4.78 8.34 8.17
N TYR A 182 -3.99 8.72 7.17
CA TYR A 182 -3.71 7.91 5.98
C TYR A 182 -3.19 6.52 6.38
N PHE A 183 -2.23 6.43 7.29
CA PHE A 183 -1.71 5.15 7.76
C PHE A 183 -2.77 4.31 8.48
N SER A 184 -3.60 4.92 9.32
CA SER A 184 -4.71 4.23 9.99
C SER A 184 -5.71 3.65 9.00
N GLU A 185 -5.97 4.36 7.91
CA GLU A 185 -6.87 3.94 6.84
C GLU A 185 -6.24 2.90 5.92
N MET A 186 -4.92 2.65 5.98
CA MET A 186 -4.19 1.77 5.06
C MET A 186 -3.59 0.53 5.74
N MET A 187 -3.98 0.26 6.98
CA MET A 187 -3.48 -0.87 7.79
C MET A 187 -3.67 -2.24 7.10
N LEU A 188 -2.71 -3.13 7.35
CA LEU A 188 -2.77 -4.55 7.03
C LEU A 188 -3.58 -5.32 8.10
N PRO A 189 -4.24 -6.44 7.74
CA PRO A 189 -4.30 -7.03 6.40
C PRO A 189 -5.24 -6.28 5.45
N ARG A 190 -4.89 -6.22 4.16
CA ARG A 190 -5.59 -5.38 3.18
C ARG A 190 -5.68 -6.04 1.80
N LYS A 191 -6.84 -5.89 1.18
CA LYS A 191 -7.06 -6.26 -0.21
C LYS A 191 -6.61 -5.12 -1.14
N LEU A 192 -5.69 -5.43 -2.05
CA LEU A 192 -5.16 -4.55 -3.09
C LEU A 192 -5.58 -5.12 -4.46
N GLY A 193 -6.72 -4.66 -4.98
CA GLY A 193 -7.34 -5.28 -6.16
C GLY A 193 -7.69 -6.75 -5.92
N ASN A 194 -7.17 -7.66 -6.74
CA ASN A 194 -7.38 -9.12 -6.59
C ASN A 194 -6.40 -9.78 -5.61
N ASN A 195 -5.50 -9.01 -5.02
CA ASN A 195 -4.46 -9.51 -4.15
C ASN A 195 -4.80 -9.20 -2.69
N PHE A 196 -4.43 -10.09 -1.78
CA PHE A 196 -4.58 -9.89 -0.35
C PHE A 196 -3.20 -9.84 0.29
N LEU A 197 -2.85 -8.66 0.80
CA LEU A 197 -1.58 -8.42 1.47
C LEU A 197 -1.78 -8.53 2.98
N GLN A 198 -0.96 -9.35 3.61
CA GLN A 198 -0.94 -9.54 5.05
C GLN A 198 0.49 -9.63 5.57
N ARG A 199 0.65 -9.48 6.88
CA ARG A 199 1.91 -9.71 7.55
C ARG A 199 1.88 -11.06 8.26
N ASP A 200 2.95 -11.83 8.08
CA ASP A 200 3.20 -13.11 8.75
C ASP A 200 4.58 -13.05 9.41
N GLY A 201 4.60 -12.76 10.71
CA GLY A 201 5.83 -12.44 11.44
C GLY A 201 6.57 -11.25 10.80
N ASP A 202 7.79 -11.49 10.35
CA ASP A 202 8.63 -10.48 9.68
C ASP A 202 8.48 -10.46 8.15
N LYS A 203 7.60 -11.31 7.60
CA LYS A 203 7.36 -11.40 6.16
C LYS A 203 6.06 -10.73 5.79
N PHE A 204 6.05 -10.12 4.61
CA PHE A 204 4.83 -9.71 3.96
C PHE A 204 4.43 -10.80 2.97
N ILE A 205 3.17 -11.24 3.03
CA ILE A 205 2.63 -12.28 2.18
C ILE A 205 1.52 -11.68 1.34
N VAL A 206 1.66 -11.86 0.04
CA VAL A 206 0.62 -11.58 -0.93
C VAL A 206 -0.04 -12.90 -1.32
N THR A 207 -1.36 -12.96 -1.20
CA THR A 207 -2.17 -14.01 -1.79
C THR A 207 -2.85 -13.46 -3.04
N SER A 208 -2.57 -14.05 -4.20
CA SER A 208 -3.12 -13.63 -5.50
C SER A 208 -3.89 -14.77 -6.15
N ASN A 209 -4.97 -14.43 -6.85
CA ASN A 209 -5.59 -15.33 -7.80
C ASN A 209 -4.87 -15.18 -9.15
N SER A 210 -4.02 -16.15 -9.48
CA SER A 210 -3.16 -16.12 -10.68
C SER A 210 -3.39 -17.33 -11.56
N ARG A 211 -3.14 -17.18 -12.87
CA ARG A 211 -3.12 -18.32 -13.79
C ARG A 211 -1.76 -19.00 -13.68
N LEU A 212 -1.77 -20.32 -13.54
CA LEU A 212 -0.56 -21.13 -13.49
C LEU A 212 -0.57 -22.18 -14.59
N GLN A 213 0.61 -22.49 -15.10
CA GLN A 213 0.82 -23.62 -16.00
C GLN A 213 1.57 -24.72 -15.25
N LEU A 214 0.83 -25.76 -14.86
CA LEU A 214 1.39 -26.94 -14.19
C LEU A 214 1.54 -28.08 -15.20
N LYS A 215 2.74 -28.65 -15.28
CA LYS A 215 2.98 -29.90 -16.00
C LYS A 215 3.04 -31.04 -15.00
N VAL A 216 2.14 -32.00 -15.14
CA VAL A 216 2.11 -33.23 -14.35
C VAL A 216 2.61 -34.37 -15.23
N GLY A 217 3.74 -34.95 -14.87
CA GLY A 217 4.31 -36.14 -15.52
C GLY A 217 3.93 -37.39 -14.74
N LEU A 218 3.42 -38.39 -15.44
CA LEU A 218 3.04 -39.68 -14.86
C LEU A 218 3.97 -40.76 -15.39
N GLN A 219 4.68 -41.44 -14.50
CA GLN A 219 5.60 -42.52 -14.86
C GLN A 219 4.96 -43.86 -14.55
N ARG A 220 4.77 -44.70 -15.57
CA ARG A 220 4.23 -46.07 -15.45
C ARG A 220 2.81 -46.15 -14.87
N LEU A 221 2.01 -45.10 -15.06
CA LEU A 221 0.59 -45.05 -14.69
C LEU A 221 -0.29 -44.94 -15.94
N LYS A 222 -1.47 -45.58 -15.93
CA LYS A 222 -2.51 -45.39 -16.96
C LYS A 222 -3.53 -44.36 -16.45
N LEU A 223 -3.71 -43.28 -17.22
CA LEU A 223 -4.66 -42.23 -16.88
C LEU A 223 -6.05 -42.57 -17.43
N SER A 224 -7.06 -42.59 -16.55
CA SER A 224 -8.46 -42.46 -16.94
C SER A 224 -8.89 -41.04 -16.59
N THR A 225 -9.15 -40.22 -17.61
CA THR A 225 -9.51 -38.81 -17.39
C THR A 225 -11.02 -38.71 -17.26
N VAL A 226 -11.48 -38.23 -16.11
CA VAL A 226 -12.87 -37.79 -15.95
C VAL A 226 -12.86 -36.28 -16.10
N VAL A 227 -13.54 -35.78 -17.14
CA VAL A 227 -13.68 -34.34 -17.37
C VAL A 227 -15.03 -33.92 -16.83
N ASP A 228 -15.02 -33.14 -15.77
CA ASP A 228 -16.23 -32.52 -15.22
C ASP A 228 -16.66 -31.37 -16.15
N ARG A 229 -17.74 -31.57 -16.90
CA ARG A 229 -18.31 -30.58 -17.84
C ARG A 229 -19.36 -29.72 -17.16
N ASN A 230 -18.95 -29.03 -16.11
CA ASN A 230 -19.84 -28.24 -15.28
C ASN A 230 -20.34 -27.00 -16.03
N LYS A 231 -21.64 -26.73 -15.90
CA LYS A 231 -22.31 -25.53 -16.41
C LYS A 231 -22.43 -24.51 -15.30
N CYS A 232 -22.10 -23.26 -15.61
CA CYS A 232 -22.08 -22.20 -14.61
C CYS A 232 -23.00 -21.04 -14.98
N LYS A 233 -23.66 -20.48 -13.96
CA LYS A 233 -24.46 -19.27 -14.06
C LYS A 233 -24.08 -18.29 -12.97
N ALA A 234 -23.59 -17.12 -13.37
CA ALA A 234 -23.31 -16.02 -12.46
C ALA A 234 -24.50 -15.05 -12.37
N THR A 235 -24.70 -14.48 -11.18
CA THR A 235 -25.71 -13.44 -10.92
C THR A 235 -25.06 -12.30 -10.16
N VAL A 236 -25.10 -11.10 -10.75
CA VAL A 236 -24.59 -9.87 -10.12
C VAL A 236 -25.60 -9.37 -9.11
N GLN A 237 -25.14 -9.05 -7.91
CA GLN A 237 -25.99 -8.51 -6.85
C GLN A 237 -25.80 -7.01 -6.66
N SER A 238 -24.54 -6.55 -6.65
CA SER A 238 -24.21 -5.13 -6.58
C SER A 238 -22.80 -4.87 -7.08
N LEU A 239 -22.58 -3.68 -7.63
CA LEU A 239 -21.27 -3.17 -8.03
C LEU A 239 -21.19 -1.71 -7.57
N ASN A 240 -20.36 -1.43 -6.57
CA ASN A 240 -20.27 -0.10 -5.96
C ASN A 240 -18.81 0.24 -5.62
N GLY A 241 -18.41 1.50 -5.79
CA GLY A 241 -17.09 1.99 -5.37
C GLY A 241 -16.60 3.12 -6.26
N CYS A 242 -15.28 3.26 -6.35
CA CYS A 242 -14.66 4.40 -7.04
C CYS A 242 -13.83 4.03 -8.27
N ILE A 243 -13.71 5.02 -9.16
CA ILE A 243 -12.76 4.99 -10.28
C ILE A 243 -11.42 5.60 -9.87
N ASN A 244 -10.32 5.11 -10.45
CA ASN A 244 -8.96 5.60 -10.24
C ASN A 244 -8.55 5.75 -8.76
N CYS A 245 -9.00 4.83 -7.90
CA CYS A 245 -8.73 4.85 -6.46
C CYS A 245 -8.17 3.50 -6.00
N MET A 246 -7.39 3.50 -4.92
CA MET A 246 -6.84 2.25 -4.37
C MET A 246 -7.91 1.25 -3.92
N ALA A 247 -9.05 1.73 -3.41
CA ALA A 247 -10.15 0.86 -2.99
C ALA A 247 -10.83 0.14 -4.16
N GLY A 248 -10.87 0.76 -5.34
CA GLY A 248 -11.56 0.29 -6.53
C GLY A 248 -13.08 0.18 -6.37
N ALA A 249 -13.70 -0.62 -7.23
CA ALA A 249 -15.12 -0.98 -7.17
C ALA A 249 -15.30 -2.41 -6.66
N MET A 250 -16.22 -2.57 -5.70
CA MET A 250 -16.56 -3.83 -5.07
C MET A 250 -17.77 -4.46 -5.77
N LEU A 251 -17.53 -5.60 -6.43
CA LEU A 251 -18.52 -6.44 -7.08
C LEU A 251 -18.95 -7.57 -6.14
N ASN A 252 -20.22 -7.59 -5.77
CA ASN A 252 -20.85 -8.73 -5.13
C ASN A 252 -21.56 -9.58 -6.18
N ILE A 253 -21.13 -10.82 -6.31
CA ILE A 253 -21.61 -11.76 -7.33
C ILE A 253 -21.82 -13.13 -6.70
N SER A 254 -22.85 -13.85 -7.15
CA SER A 254 -23.05 -15.26 -6.82
C SER A 254 -22.84 -16.12 -8.07
N CYS A 255 -22.32 -17.33 -7.90
CA CYS A 255 -22.18 -18.28 -9.01
C CYS A 255 -22.68 -19.67 -8.63
N LEU A 256 -23.51 -20.24 -9.50
CA LEU A 256 -24.05 -21.59 -9.39
C LEU A 256 -23.40 -22.50 -10.42
N THR A 257 -23.13 -23.75 -10.02
CA THR A 257 -22.75 -24.86 -10.92
C THR A 257 -23.76 -25.99 -10.79
N ASP A 258 -23.99 -26.73 -11.88
CA ASP A 258 -24.87 -27.91 -11.91
C ASP A 258 -24.29 -29.14 -11.19
N PHE A 259 -22.97 -29.19 -11.04
CA PHE A 259 -22.27 -30.26 -10.34
C PHE A 259 -21.04 -29.77 -9.56
N GLY A 260 -20.82 -30.37 -8.39
CA GLY A 260 -19.62 -30.18 -7.56
C GLY A 260 -19.25 -28.72 -7.28
N THR A 261 -17.99 -28.39 -7.55
CA THR A 261 -17.48 -27.01 -7.53
C THR A 261 -16.75 -26.75 -8.83
N ALA A 262 -16.96 -25.58 -9.43
CA ALA A 262 -16.28 -25.16 -10.65
C ALA A 262 -15.58 -23.82 -10.44
N GLU A 263 -14.46 -23.63 -11.11
CA GLU A 263 -13.84 -22.31 -11.24
C GLU A 263 -14.16 -21.77 -12.64
N GLY A 264 -14.83 -20.61 -12.67
CA GLY A 264 -15.28 -19.96 -13.89
C GLY A 264 -14.42 -18.75 -14.20
N HIS A 265 -14.02 -18.61 -15.46
CA HIS A 265 -13.29 -17.43 -15.92
C HIS A 265 -14.25 -16.39 -16.50
N VAL A 266 -14.20 -15.17 -15.98
CA VAL A 266 -14.98 -14.04 -16.48
C VAL A 266 -14.11 -13.13 -17.33
N SER A 267 -14.59 -12.81 -18.53
CA SER A 267 -14.02 -11.82 -19.43
C SER A 267 -15.06 -10.74 -19.74
N CYS A 268 -14.76 -9.51 -19.37
CA CYS A 268 -15.50 -8.30 -19.69
C CYS A 268 -14.60 -7.36 -20.53
N PRO A 269 -15.15 -6.36 -21.24
CA PRO A 269 -14.36 -5.34 -21.93
C PRO A 269 -13.34 -4.61 -21.04
N SER A 270 -13.73 -4.24 -19.82
CA SER A 270 -12.88 -3.48 -18.91
C SER A 270 -12.21 -4.31 -17.80
N ALA A 271 -12.58 -5.58 -17.63
CA ALA A 271 -12.10 -6.41 -16.53
C ALA A 271 -12.02 -7.90 -16.90
N SER A 272 -11.10 -8.61 -16.25
CA SER A 272 -10.97 -10.07 -16.37
C SER A 272 -10.62 -10.68 -15.01
N PHE A 273 -11.37 -11.69 -14.57
CA PHE A 273 -11.24 -12.27 -13.24
C PHE A 273 -11.75 -13.72 -13.19
N SER A 274 -11.52 -14.41 -12.07
CA SER A 274 -12.04 -15.76 -11.82
C SER A 274 -13.07 -15.74 -10.70
N ILE A 275 -14.08 -16.60 -10.80
CA ILE A 275 -15.14 -16.78 -9.79
C ILE A 275 -15.28 -18.26 -9.42
N LYS A 276 -15.55 -18.53 -8.15
CA LYS A 276 -15.87 -19.88 -7.68
C LYS A 276 -17.37 -20.12 -7.76
N CYS A 277 -17.78 -21.23 -8.36
CA CYS A 277 -19.16 -21.65 -8.52
C CYS A 277 -19.41 -22.91 -7.69
N THR A 278 -20.51 -22.92 -6.94
CA THR A 278 -20.91 -24.04 -6.07
C THR A 278 -22.34 -24.47 -6.39
N THR A 279 -22.73 -25.69 -6.02
CA THR A 279 -24.12 -26.16 -6.21
C THR A 279 -25.11 -25.40 -5.34
N THR A 280 -24.65 -24.80 -4.24
CA THR A 280 -25.39 -23.83 -3.43
C THR A 280 -24.99 -22.41 -3.81
N SER A 281 -25.92 -21.46 -3.70
CA SER A 281 -25.66 -20.04 -3.95
C SER A 281 -24.60 -19.52 -2.97
N TYR A 282 -23.36 -19.35 -3.44
CA TYR A 282 -22.27 -18.74 -2.67
C TYR A 282 -22.00 -17.33 -3.20
N GLN A 283 -22.13 -16.35 -2.30
CA GLN A 283 -21.82 -14.96 -2.60
C GLN A 283 -20.33 -14.71 -2.37
N GLN A 284 -19.71 -14.06 -3.35
CA GLN A 284 -18.30 -13.67 -3.29
C GLN A 284 -18.12 -12.22 -3.69
N THR A 285 -17.08 -11.60 -3.13
CA THR A 285 -16.78 -10.18 -3.30
C THR A 285 -15.46 -9.99 -4.03
N ILE A 286 -15.50 -9.31 -5.17
CA ILE A 286 -14.39 -9.11 -6.10
C ILE A 286 -14.11 -7.61 -6.19
N ASN A 287 -12.83 -7.22 -6.16
CA ASN A 287 -12.48 -5.81 -6.31
C ASN A 287 -11.95 -5.60 -7.72
N LEU A 288 -12.57 -4.69 -8.46
CA LEU A 288 -12.26 -4.37 -9.84
C LEU A 288 -11.80 -2.92 -9.93
N GLN A 289 -10.99 -2.62 -10.94
CA GLN A 289 -10.50 -1.29 -11.24
C GLN A 289 -11.15 -0.82 -12.53
N PHE A 290 -11.74 0.37 -12.51
CA PHE A 290 -12.41 0.96 -13.67
C PHE A 290 -11.89 2.38 -13.90
N ALA A 291 -11.78 2.75 -15.18
CA ALA A 291 -11.42 4.11 -15.59
C ALA A 291 -12.66 5.02 -15.76
N ASP A 292 -13.81 4.42 -16.09
CA ASP A 292 -15.04 5.13 -16.43
C ASP A 292 -16.07 5.12 -15.30
N VAL A 293 -16.72 6.27 -15.10
CA VAL A 293 -17.76 6.50 -14.08
C VAL A 293 -18.98 5.60 -14.30
N VAL A 294 -19.33 5.37 -15.56
CA VAL A 294 -20.49 4.56 -15.94
C VAL A 294 -19.99 3.24 -16.50
N VAL A 295 -20.25 2.16 -15.76
CA VAL A 295 -19.96 0.80 -16.19
C VAL A 295 -21.24 0.21 -16.76
N LYS A 296 -21.22 -0.16 -18.03
CA LYS A 296 -22.29 -0.92 -18.68
C LYS A 296 -21.70 -1.83 -19.73
N GLU A 297 -21.49 -3.09 -19.36
CA GLU A 297 -20.81 -4.05 -20.23
C GLU A 297 -21.37 -5.47 -20.10
N THR A 298 -21.27 -6.23 -21.18
CA THR A 298 -21.63 -7.66 -21.20
C THR A 298 -20.37 -8.50 -20.98
N CYS A 299 -20.39 -9.31 -19.95
CA CYS A 299 -19.32 -10.23 -19.60
C CYS A 299 -19.63 -11.66 -20.06
N GLU A 300 -18.58 -12.40 -20.42
CA GLU A 300 -18.64 -13.83 -20.73
C GLU A 300 -18.02 -14.63 -19.57
N LEU A 301 -18.79 -15.57 -19.03
CA LEU A 301 -18.36 -16.57 -18.05
C LEU A 301 -18.07 -17.89 -18.78
N GLN A 302 -16.82 -18.33 -18.74
CA GLN A 302 -16.39 -19.63 -19.24
C GLN A 302 -16.24 -20.61 -18.08
N CYS A 303 -17.02 -21.69 -18.11
CA CYS A 303 -16.79 -22.90 -17.33
C CYS A 303 -16.46 -24.09 -18.24
N PRO A 304 -15.97 -25.23 -17.71
CA PRO A 304 -15.55 -26.36 -18.54
C PRO A 304 -16.63 -26.89 -19.51
N GLY A 305 -17.91 -26.82 -19.13
CA GLY A 305 -19.02 -27.32 -19.93
C GLY A 305 -19.72 -26.30 -20.81
N GLU A 306 -19.63 -25.00 -20.49
CA GLU A 306 -20.45 -23.96 -21.15
C GLU A 306 -19.84 -22.55 -21.02
N ARG A 307 -20.20 -21.68 -21.97
CA ARG A 307 -20.05 -20.23 -21.88
C ARG A 307 -21.41 -19.59 -21.64
N SER A 308 -21.53 -18.79 -20.59
CA SER A 308 -22.73 -18.00 -20.31
C SER A 308 -22.41 -16.50 -20.29
N LYS A 309 -23.42 -15.65 -20.44
CA LYS A 309 -23.25 -14.19 -20.45
C LYS A 309 -24.05 -13.55 -19.32
N PHE A 310 -23.54 -12.44 -18.78
CA PHE A 310 -24.23 -11.60 -17.81
C PHE A 310 -23.82 -10.13 -17.98
N GLU A 311 -24.58 -9.21 -17.40
CA GLU A 311 -24.32 -7.77 -17.50
C GLU A 311 -23.75 -7.21 -16.20
N LEU A 312 -22.75 -6.34 -16.33
CA LEU A 312 -22.30 -5.44 -15.28
C LEU A 312 -22.85 -4.04 -15.58
N ALA A 313 -23.61 -3.49 -14.64
CA ALA A 313 -24.16 -2.14 -14.74
C ALA A 313 -24.02 -1.42 -13.39
N ALA A 314 -23.33 -0.28 -13.38
CA ALA A 314 -23.19 0.56 -12.18
C ALA A 314 -22.78 2.00 -12.53
N THR A 315 -23.02 2.91 -11.58
CA THR A 315 -22.43 4.25 -11.58
C THR A 315 -21.46 4.36 -10.41
N LEU A 316 -20.18 4.47 -10.71
CA LEU A 316 -19.09 4.58 -9.74
C LEU A 316 -18.82 6.06 -9.43
N TRP A 317 -18.32 6.37 -8.25
CA TRP A 317 -17.95 7.74 -7.91
C TRP A 317 -16.48 8.00 -8.20
N ARG A 318 -16.14 9.23 -8.60
CA ARG A 318 -14.74 9.65 -8.68
C ARG A 318 -14.28 9.97 -7.25
N ALA A 319 -13.23 9.32 -6.79
CA ALA A 319 -12.60 9.75 -5.55
C ALA A 319 -12.18 11.20 -5.71
N ARG A 320 -12.64 12.07 -4.80
CA ARG A 320 -12.19 13.46 -4.80
C ARG A 320 -10.67 13.41 -4.72
N ASP A 321 -10.01 14.08 -5.67
CA ASP A 321 -8.65 14.55 -5.41
C ASP A 321 -8.78 15.34 -4.12
N THR A 322 -8.28 14.77 -3.03
CA THR A 322 -7.94 15.56 -1.87
C THR A 322 -6.76 16.41 -2.30
N SER A 323 -7.00 17.46 -3.10
CA SER A 323 -6.26 18.69 -2.92
C SER A 323 -6.65 19.13 -1.52
N ASN A 324 -5.94 18.59 -0.53
CA ASN A 324 -6.12 18.99 0.84
C ASN A 324 -5.72 20.47 0.88
N ASP A 325 -6.72 21.34 0.80
CA ASP A 325 -6.63 22.65 1.42
C ASP A 325 -6.60 22.38 2.91
N TRP A 326 -5.37 22.29 3.42
CA TRP A 326 -5.04 21.99 4.80
C TRP A 326 -5.70 23.02 5.72
N LYS A 327 -6.59 22.59 6.61
CA LYS A 327 -7.00 23.39 7.77
C LYS A 327 -5.90 23.30 8.82
N MET A 328 -5.39 24.46 9.19
CA MET A 328 -4.20 24.64 10.03
C MET A 328 -4.64 24.68 11.50
N ALA A 329 -3.88 24.02 12.37
CA ALA A 329 -4.05 24.10 13.81
C ALA A 329 -3.12 25.20 14.35
N ASP A 330 -3.70 26.21 14.99
CA ASP A 330 -2.98 27.27 15.69
C ASP A 330 -2.49 26.75 17.04
N ASP A 331 -1.20 26.42 17.15
CA ASP A 331 -0.54 26.32 18.45
C ASP A 331 0.78 27.11 18.43
N HIS A 332 0.84 28.12 19.30
CA HIS A 332 1.91 29.12 19.34
C HIS A 332 2.84 28.90 20.55
N VAL A 333 4.15 29.02 20.33
CA VAL A 333 5.11 29.20 21.43
C VAL A 333 5.93 30.45 21.16
N THR A 334 5.66 31.52 21.91
CA THR A 334 6.40 32.77 21.89
C THR A 334 7.60 32.67 22.83
N ALA A 335 8.82 32.83 22.31
CA ALA A 335 9.99 33.07 23.13
C ALA A 335 10.16 34.59 23.33
N THR A 336 10.09 35.06 24.58
CA THR A 336 10.42 36.45 24.92
C THR A 336 11.93 36.66 24.83
N PRO A 337 12.42 37.74 24.18
CA PRO A 337 13.84 38.07 24.18
C PRO A 337 14.27 38.50 25.59
N SER A 338 15.19 37.75 26.19
CA SER A 338 15.97 38.21 27.32
C SER A 338 17.01 39.21 26.81
N PHE A 339 16.72 40.51 26.95
CA PHE A 339 17.72 41.55 26.84
C PHE A 339 18.63 41.46 28.06
N ILE A 340 19.88 41.04 27.86
CA ILE A 340 20.95 41.26 28.84
C ILE A 340 21.46 42.67 28.57
N ALA A 341 21.25 43.57 29.54
CA ALA A 341 21.77 44.94 29.55
C ALA A 341 23.29 44.96 29.76
#